data_AF-A0A2G9N0A1-F1
#
_entry.id   AF-A0A2G9N0A1-F1
#
_cell.length_a   1.000
_cell.length_b   1.000
_cell.length_c   1.000
_cell.angle_alpha   90.00
_cell.angle_beta   90.00
_cell.angle_gamma   90.00
#
_symmetry.space_group_name_H-M   'P 1'
#
loop_
_entity.id
_entity.type
_entity.pdbx_description
1 polymer ?
#
loop_
_entity_poly.entity_id
_entity_poly.type
_entity_poly.pdbx_seq_one_letter_code
_entity_poly.pdbx_strand_id
1 'polypeptide(L)'
;MDWRIAAVAAMALLSVYSIVLKYFISDISTGREDFRAYIPAFFACALLLFGYFLLNIQNVKLGERTSIYHLALIPLLLLLSATTYLAYRDGPLTVVIPIMGLAMVGTALLAVFFLHEQLTPARILGIVLALVAIAVFALEKEANGLIRSVFGA
;
A
#
# COMPACT_ATOMS: atom_id res chain seq x y z
N MET A 1 18.98 -10.92 10.70
CA MET A 1 18.88 -9.89 9.65
C MET A 1 18.56 -8.57 10.34
N ASP A 2 19.23 -7.48 9.99
CA ASP A 2 18.93 -6.15 10.54
C ASP A 2 17.56 -5.67 10.00
N TRP A 3 16.74 -5.06 10.85
CA TRP A 3 15.41 -4.55 10.49
C TRP A 3 15.48 -3.48 9.38
N ARG A 4 16.59 -2.74 9.29
CA ARG A 4 16.84 -1.75 8.24
C ARG A 4 16.98 -2.42 6.87
N ILE A 5 17.73 -3.52 6.83
CA ILE A 5 17.91 -4.32 5.60
C ILE A 5 16.56 -4.95 5.21
N ALA A 6 15.81 -5.45 6.20
CA ALA A 6 14.47 -5.99 5.97
C ALA A 6 13.52 -4.93 5.37
N ALA A 7 13.55 -3.70 5.86
CA ALA A 7 12.74 -2.61 5.34
C ALA A 7 13.07 -2.27 3.88
N VAL A 8 14.36 -2.16 3.54
CA VAL A 8 14.80 -1.91 2.15
C VAL A 8 14.41 -3.07 1.24
N ALA A 9 14.59 -4.32 1.69
CA ALA A 9 14.17 -5.50 0.94
C ALA A 9 12.65 -5.52 0.71
N ALA A 10 11.85 -5.17 1.73
CA ALA A 10 10.41 -5.09 1.63
C ALA A 10 9.96 -4.04 0.61
N MET A 11 10.61 -2.86 0.57
CA MET A 11 10.33 -1.83 -0.44
C MET A 11 10.63 -2.30 -1.86
N ALA A 12 11.75 -3.02 -2.05
CA ALA A 12 12.11 -3.59 -3.34
C ALA A 12 11.09 -4.62 -3.81
N LEU A 13 10.68 -5.53 -2.91
CA LEU A 13 9.65 -6.53 -3.19
C LEU A 13 8.29 -5.89 -3.49
N LEU A 14 7.91 -4.84 -2.75
CA LEU A 14 6.68 -4.10 -3.00
C LEU A 14 6.67 -3.46 -4.40
N SER A 15 7.82 -2.95 -4.85
CA SER A 15 7.97 -2.37 -6.18
C SER A 15 7.76 -3.41 -7.28
N VAL A 16 8.37 -4.60 -7.14
CA VAL A 16 8.18 -5.72 -8.07
C VAL A 16 6.71 -6.18 -8.06
N TYR A 17 6.12 -6.32 -6.86
CA TYR A 17 4.72 -6.66 -6.69
C TYR A 17 3.79 -5.68 -7.42
N SER A 18 4.00 -4.37 -7.28
CA SER A 18 3.18 -3.35 -7.94
C SER A 18 3.20 -3.45 -9.48
N ILE A 19 4.36 -3.76 -10.07
CA ILE A 19 4.50 -3.94 -11.52
C ILE A 19 3.74 -5.19 -11.97
N VAL A 20 3.99 -6.33 -11.31
CA VAL A 20 3.30 -7.60 -11.62
C VAL A 20 1.79 -7.44 -11.49
N LEU A 21 1.34 -6.76 -10.43
CA LEU A 21 -0.09 -6.53 -10.19
C LEU A 21 -0.70 -5.63 -11.26
N LYS A 22 -0.02 -4.57 -11.72
CA LYS A 22 -0.51 -3.73 -12.82
C LYS A 22 -0.65 -4.53 -14.11
N TYR A 23 0.34 -5.37 -14.45
CA TYR A 23 0.24 -6.24 -15.64
C TYR A 23 -0.97 -7.15 -15.57
N PHE A 24 -1.14 -7.83 -14.43
CA PHE A 24 -2.28 -8.72 -14.20
C PHE A 24 -3.63 -7.99 -14.31
N ILE A 25 -3.76 -6.82 -13.68
CA ILE A 25 -4.99 -6.01 -13.76
C ILE A 25 -5.26 -5.51 -15.18
N SER A 26 -4.21 -5.09 -15.91
CA SER A 26 -4.36 -4.59 -17.28
C SER A 26 -4.80 -5.68 -18.26
N ASP A 27 -4.34 -6.93 -18.06
CA ASP A 27 -4.75 -8.08 -18.87
C ASP A 27 -6.21 -8.49 -18.60
N ILE A 28 -6.65 -8.34 -17.36
CA ILE A 28 -8.01 -8.62 -16.89
C ILE A 28 -9.04 -7.59 -17.36
N SER A 29 -8.62 -6.34 -17.61
CA SER A 29 -9.48 -5.19 -17.88
C SER A 29 -10.21 -5.26 -19.23
N THR A 30 -11.23 -6.11 -19.31
CA THR A 30 -12.21 -6.21 -20.40
C THR A 30 -13.44 -5.31 -20.19
N GLY A 31 -13.42 -4.44 -19.17
CA GLY A 31 -14.48 -3.47 -18.88
C GLY A 31 -15.54 -3.93 -17.85
N ARG A 32 -15.35 -5.10 -17.19
CA ARG A 32 -16.17 -5.56 -16.05
C ARG A 32 -15.29 -5.81 -14.83
N GLU A 33 -15.88 -5.73 -13.64
CA GLU A 33 -15.22 -6.18 -12.41
C GLU A 33 -14.99 -7.69 -12.48
N ASP A 34 -13.72 -8.08 -12.62
CA ASP A 34 -13.32 -9.49 -12.66
C ASP A 34 -12.85 -9.93 -11.26
N PHE A 35 -13.41 -11.04 -10.78
CA PHE A 35 -13.07 -11.62 -9.48
C PHE A 35 -11.58 -11.97 -9.38
N ARG A 36 -10.91 -12.21 -10.52
CA ARG A 36 -9.48 -12.57 -10.58
C ARG A 36 -8.59 -11.50 -9.94
N ALA A 37 -8.99 -10.23 -9.99
CA ALA A 37 -8.27 -9.13 -9.35
C ALA A 37 -8.12 -9.30 -7.83
N TYR A 38 -9.00 -10.08 -7.19
CA TYR A 38 -8.97 -10.34 -5.76
C TYR A 38 -8.17 -11.59 -5.37
N ILE A 39 -7.62 -12.34 -6.33
CA ILE A 39 -6.80 -13.54 -6.08
C ILE A 39 -5.60 -13.23 -5.15
N PRO A 40 -4.81 -12.16 -5.34
CA PRO A 40 -3.70 -11.85 -4.44
C PRO A 40 -4.13 -11.62 -3.00
N ALA A 41 -5.25 -10.93 -2.79
CA ALA A 41 -5.80 -10.67 -1.46
C ALA A 41 -6.32 -11.96 -0.80
N PHE A 42 -7.00 -12.80 -1.58
CA PHE A 42 -7.46 -14.09 -1.10
C PHE A 42 -6.29 -14.96 -0.61
N PHE A 43 -5.20 -15.04 -1.38
CA PHE A 43 -3.98 -15.76 -0.98
C PHE A 43 -3.34 -15.14 0.28
N ALA A 44 -3.27 -13.81 0.38
CA ALA A 44 -2.73 -13.14 1.56
C ALA A 44 -3.56 -13.44 2.82
N CYS A 45 -4.88 -13.37 2.73
CA CYS A 45 -5.79 -13.71 3.82
C CYS A 45 -5.68 -15.20 4.21
N ALA A 46 -5.58 -16.10 3.23
CA ALA A 46 -5.41 -17.53 3.47
C ALA A 46 -4.09 -17.83 4.20
N LEU A 47 -2.98 -17.20 3.80
CA LEU A 47 -1.68 -17.34 4.47
C LEU A 47 -1.72 -16.80 5.90
N LEU A 48 -2.41 -15.69 6.16
CA LEU A 48 -2.59 -15.16 7.52
C LEU A 48 -3.40 -16.11 8.41
N LEU A 49 -4.53 -16.62 7.92
CA LEU A 49 -5.35 -17.59 8.64
C LEU A 49 -4.58 -18.89 8.90
N PHE A 50 -3.80 -19.35 7.91
CA PHE A 50 -2.95 -20.52 8.06
C PHE A 50 -1.85 -20.30 9.10
N GLY A 51 -1.22 -19.12 9.13
CA GLY A 51 -0.27 -18.75 10.18
C GLY A 51 -0.90 -18.76 11.57
N TYR A 52 -2.10 -18.20 11.72
CA TYR A 52 -2.86 -18.25 12.97
C TYR A 52 -3.19 -19.69 13.40
N PHE A 53 -3.57 -20.54 12.44
CA PHE A 53 -3.81 -21.97 12.67
C PHE A 53 -2.55 -22.71 13.14
N LEU A 54 -1.38 -22.44 12.56
CA LEU A 54 -0.11 -23.04 13.00
C LEU A 54 0.26 -22.64 14.44
N LEU A 55 0.04 -21.37 14.81
CA LEU A 55 0.26 -20.90 16.19
C LEU A 55 -0.67 -21.61 17.18
N ASN A 56 -1.90 -21.91 16.76
CA ASN A 56 -2.85 -22.69 17.56
C ASN A 56 -2.37 -24.13 17.79
N ILE A 57 -1.88 -24.82 16.75
CA ILE A 57 -1.29 -26.17 16.88
C ILE A 57 -0.09 -26.16 17.84
N GLN A 58 0.75 -25.12 17.76
CA GLN A 58 1.89 -24.94 18.65
C GLN A 58 1.51 -24.53 20.09
N ASN A 59 0.21 -24.42 20.39
CA ASN A 59 -0.32 -23.98 21.69
C ASN A 59 0.23 -22.62 22.14
N VAL A 60 0.59 -21.76 21.19
CA VAL A 60 1.04 -20.40 21.48
C VAL A 60 -0.16 -19.59 21.92
N LYS A 61 -0.21 -19.24 23.21
CA LYS A 61 -1.25 -18.37 23.76
C LYS A 61 -0.99 -16.93 23.33
N LEU A 62 -1.67 -16.50 22.27
CA LEU A 62 -1.70 -15.09 21.90
C LEU A 62 -2.49 -14.31 22.96
N GLY A 63 -2.00 -13.12 23.31
CA GLY A 63 -2.78 -12.20 24.14
C GLY A 63 -4.08 -11.82 23.43
N GLU A 64 -5.16 -11.61 24.19
CA GLU A 64 -6.49 -11.30 23.68
C GLU A 64 -6.49 -10.10 22.70
N ARG A 65 -5.71 -9.05 23.01
CA ARG A 65 -5.50 -7.90 22.11
C ARG A 65 -4.74 -8.25 20.83
N THR A 66 -3.81 -9.19 20.88
CA THR A 66 -3.06 -9.59 19.67
C THR A 66 -3.97 -10.36 18.71
N SER A 67 -4.88 -11.17 19.25
CA SER A 67 -5.87 -11.89 18.46
C SER A 67 -6.81 -10.96 17.69
N ILE A 68 -7.31 -9.89 18.33
CA ILE A 68 -8.21 -8.94 17.64
C ILE A 68 -7.52 -8.16 16.53
N TYR A 69 -6.25 -7.77 16.69
CA TYR A 69 -5.49 -7.10 15.62
C TYR A 69 -5.25 -8.02 14.42
N HIS A 70 -5.01 -9.32 14.64
CA HIS A 70 -4.89 -10.30 13.57
C HIS A 70 -6.20 -10.49 12.78
N LEU A 71 -7.34 -10.52 13.48
CA LEU A 71 -8.65 -10.60 12.82
C LEU A 71 -8.97 -9.33 12.04
N ALA A 72 -8.61 -8.15 12.54
CA ALA A 72 -8.83 -6.87 11.87
C ALA A 72 -7.98 -6.69 10.58
N LEU A 73 -6.84 -7.38 10.47
CA LEU A 73 -5.98 -7.33 9.28
C LEU A 73 -6.66 -7.91 8.03
N ILE A 74 -7.53 -8.91 8.18
CA ILE A 74 -8.20 -9.58 7.06
C ILE A 74 -9.10 -8.62 6.26
N PRO A 75 -10.11 -7.94 6.86
CA PRO A 75 -10.93 -6.99 6.13
C PRO A 75 -10.12 -5.80 5.61
N LEU A 76 -9.06 -5.38 6.30
CA LEU A 76 -8.19 -4.30 5.84
C LEU A 76 -7.42 -4.68 4.56
N LEU A 77 -6.92 -5.91 4.46
CA LEU A 77 -6.24 -6.41 3.26
C LEU A 77 -7.20 -6.55 2.07
N LEU A 78 -8.43 -6.98 2.31
CA LEU A 78 -9.45 -7.04 1.26
C LEU A 78 -9.80 -5.64 0.75
N LEU A 79 -9.98 -4.67 1.65
CA LEU A 79 -10.25 -3.27 1.28
C LEU A 79 -9.06 -2.63 0.55
N LEU A 80 -7.83 -2.89 1.00
CA LEU A 80 -6.61 -2.45 0.34
C LEU A 80 -6.53 -3.00 -1.09
N SER A 81 -6.86 -4.27 -1.29
CA SER A 81 -6.89 -4.88 -2.62
C SER A 81 -7.95 -4.26 -3.53
N ALA A 82 -9.16 -4.02 -3.04
CA ALA A 82 -10.25 -3.43 -3.83
C ALA A 82 -9.91 -2.01 -4.30
N THR A 83 -9.37 -1.19 -3.40
CA THR A 83 -8.98 0.19 -3.72
C THR A 83 -7.74 0.25 -4.61
N THR A 84 -6.77 -0.64 -4.42
CA THR A 84 -5.60 -0.74 -5.31
C THR A 84 -6.01 -1.20 -6.70
N TYR A 85 -6.97 -2.11 -6.81
CA TYR A 85 -7.53 -2.53 -8.10
C TYR A 85 -8.09 -1.34 -8.88
N LEU A 86 -8.95 -0.53 -8.26
CA LEU A 86 -9.51 0.67 -8.88
C LEU A 86 -8.40 1.65 -9.30
N ALA A 87 -7.42 1.90 -8.42
CA ALA A 87 -6.33 2.81 -8.71
C ALA A 87 -5.44 2.34 -9.87
N TYR A 88 -5.11 1.04 -9.92
CA TYR A 88 -4.26 0.46 -10.97
C TYR A 88 -5.03 0.20 -12.26
N ARG A 89 -6.34 0.01 -12.23
CA ARG A 89 -7.14 -0.11 -13.45
C ARG A 89 -7.18 1.22 -14.19
N ASP A 90 -7.51 2.29 -13.48
CA ASP A 90 -7.85 3.57 -14.09
C ASP A 90 -6.64 4.54 -14.16
N GLY A 91 -5.62 4.32 -13.34
CA GLY A 91 -4.46 5.21 -13.21
C GLY A 91 -3.15 4.66 -13.82
N PRO A 92 -2.31 5.52 -14.42
CA PRO A 92 -0.94 5.15 -14.77
C PRO A 92 -0.09 4.96 -13.51
N LEU A 93 0.73 3.89 -13.47
CA LEU A 93 1.55 3.56 -12.30
C LEU A 93 2.50 4.70 -11.90
N THR A 94 3.03 5.43 -12.89
CA THR A 94 3.94 6.57 -12.67
C THR A 94 3.32 7.68 -11.84
N VAL A 95 1.99 7.72 -11.72
CA VAL A 95 1.26 8.67 -10.88
C VAL A 95 0.75 7.98 -9.62
N VAL A 96 0.15 6.80 -9.77
CA VAL A 96 -0.50 6.12 -8.65
C VAL A 96 0.51 5.77 -7.55
N ILE A 97 1.71 5.32 -7.91
CA ILE A 97 2.73 4.93 -6.94
C ILE A 97 3.21 6.12 -6.09
N PRO A 98 3.56 7.29 -6.67
CA PRO A 98 3.82 8.50 -5.87
C PRO A 98 2.67 8.86 -4.93
N ILE A 99 1.41 8.83 -5.39
CA ILE A 99 0.24 9.12 -4.54
C ILE A 99 0.15 8.11 -3.38
N MET A 100 0.30 6.81 -3.65
CA MET A 100 0.36 5.78 -2.61
C MET A 100 1.54 5.99 -1.65
N GLY A 101 2.63 6.61 -2.11
CA GLY A 101 3.76 7.02 -1.29
C GLY A 101 3.39 7.97 -0.14
N LEU A 102 2.27 8.71 -0.23
CA LEU A 102 1.74 9.51 0.89
C LEU A 102 1.39 8.64 2.10
N ALA A 103 1.17 7.34 1.92
CA ALA A 103 0.97 6.41 3.02
C ALA A 103 2.14 6.42 3.99
N MET A 104 3.39 6.64 3.54
CA MET A 104 4.54 6.80 4.44
C MET A 104 4.34 7.95 5.44
N VAL A 105 3.83 9.08 4.96
CA VAL A 105 3.55 10.26 5.77
C VAL A 105 2.40 9.97 6.73
N GLY A 106 1.31 9.39 6.21
CA GLY A 106 0.16 8.97 7.02
C GLY A 106 0.56 8.00 8.13
N THR A 107 1.38 6.99 7.83
CA THR A 107 1.92 6.03 8.79
C THR A 107 2.78 6.71 9.85
N ALA A 108 3.64 7.67 9.48
CA ALA A 108 4.43 8.41 10.45
C ALA A 108 3.56 9.22 11.42
N LEU A 109 2.50 9.88 10.92
CA LEU A 109 1.56 10.63 11.77
C LEU A 109 0.76 9.69 12.69
N LEU A 110 0.30 8.55 12.16
CA LEU A 110 -0.39 7.52 12.95
C LEU A 110 0.53 6.93 14.01
N ALA A 111 1.82 6.73 13.72
CA ALA A 111 2.80 6.24 14.69
C ALA A 111 3.00 7.24 15.84
N VAL A 112 3.04 8.55 15.57
CA VAL A 112 3.07 9.55 16.64
C VAL A 112 1.80 9.50 17.49
N PHE A 113 0.63 9.41 16.84
CA PHE A 113 -0.65 9.48 17.55
C PHE A 113 -0.95 8.21 18.37
N PHE A 114 -0.80 7.03 17.76
CA PHE A 114 -1.18 5.75 18.37
C PHE A 114 -0.04 5.04 19.11
N LEU A 115 1.20 5.15 18.61
CA LEU A 115 2.37 4.51 19.21
C LEU A 115 3.16 5.47 20.11
N HIS A 116 2.79 6.75 20.15
CA HIS A 116 3.46 7.80 20.92
C HIS A 116 4.96 7.92 20.61
N GLU A 117 5.33 7.61 19.37
CA GLU A 117 6.71 7.74 18.90
C GLU A 117 7.12 9.21 18.81
N GLN A 118 8.36 9.50 19.22
CA GLN A 118 8.89 10.86 19.13
C GLN A 118 9.50 11.11 17.74
N LEU A 119 9.12 12.23 17.12
CA LEU A 119 9.75 12.71 15.90
C LEU A 119 10.88 13.67 16.23
N THR A 120 12.10 13.32 15.83
CA THR A 120 13.22 14.26 15.86
C THR A 120 13.04 15.30 14.75
N PRO A 121 13.62 16.51 14.88
CA PRO A 121 13.54 17.53 13.85
C PRO A 121 14.02 17.04 12.47
N ALA A 122 15.04 16.18 12.44
CA ALA A 122 15.55 15.56 11.22
C ALA A 122 14.51 14.64 10.54
N ARG A 123 13.73 13.87 11.32
CA ARG A 123 12.66 13.03 10.78
C ARG A 123 11.51 13.87 10.22
N ILE A 124 11.16 14.95 10.90
CA ILE A 124 10.13 15.90 10.42
C ILE A 124 10.57 16.50 9.08
N LEU A 125 11.82 16.95 8.99
CA LEU A 125 12.37 17.47 7.74
C LEU A 125 12.29 16.44 6.61
N GLY A 126 12.66 15.18 6.89
CA GLY A 126 12.55 14.10 5.91
C GLY A 126 11.11 13.86 5.42
N ILE A 127 10.13 13.90 6.34
CA ILE A 127 8.71 13.77 6.01
C ILE A 127 8.23 14.94 5.14
N VAL A 128 8.61 16.17 5.48
CA VAL A 128 8.26 17.38 4.70
C VAL A 128 8.86 17.31 3.30
N LEU A 129 10.12 16.90 3.17
CA LEU A 129 10.77 16.73 1.86
C LEU A 129 10.08 15.65 1.02
N ALA A 130 9.69 14.52 1.62
CA ALA A 130 8.93 13.47 0.94
C ALA A 130 7.56 13.98 0.47
N LEU A 131 6.85 14.75 1.30
CA LEU A 131 5.58 15.39 0.94
C LEU A 131 5.73 16.32 -0.26
N VAL A 132 6.74 17.20 -0.25
CA VAL A 132 7.01 18.13 -1.35
C VAL A 132 7.33 17.36 -2.64
N ALA A 133 8.18 16.33 -2.57
CA ALA A 133 8.50 15.51 -3.72
C ALA A 133 7.24 14.86 -4.33
N ILE A 134 6.39 14.25 -3.50
CA ILE A 134 5.16 13.61 -3.97
C ILE A 134 4.17 14.65 -4.53
N ALA A 135 4.04 15.81 -3.89
CA ALA A 135 3.18 16.89 -4.37
C ALA A 135 3.60 17.37 -5.77
N VAL A 136 4.90 17.53 -6.02
CA VAL A 136 5.41 17.90 -7.35
C VAL A 136 5.04 16.85 -8.40
N PHE A 137 5.21 15.55 -8.10
CA PHE A 137 4.79 14.47 -9.00
C PHE A 137 3.27 14.49 -9.29
N ALA A 138 2.45 14.78 -8.28
CA ALA A 138 1.00 14.85 -8.43
C ALA A 138 0.56 16.06 -9.28
N LEU A 139 1.17 17.23 -9.04
CA LEU A 139 0.87 18.50 -9.73
C LEU A 139 1.30 18.48 -11.20
N GLU A 140 2.40 17.79 -11.55
CA GLU A 140 2.83 17.62 -12.95
C GLU A 140 1.73 16.96 -13.80
N LYS A 141 1.01 15.98 -13.24
CA LYS A 141 -0.10 15.33 -13.95
C LYS A 141 -1.26 16.29 -14.19
N GLU A 142 -1.64 17.08 -13.19
CA GLU A 142 -2.74 18.05 -13.32
C GLU A 142 -2.41 19.12 -14.37
N ALA A 143 -1.17 19.64 -14.35
CA ALA A 143 -0.69 20.59 -15.33
C ALA A 143 -0.71 20.02 -16.76
N ASN A 144 -0.21 18.78 -16.95
CA ASN A 144 -0.22 18.13 -18.27
C ASN A 144 -1.65 17.80 -18.76
N GLY A 145 -2.57 17.47 -17.85
CA GLY A 145 -3.99 17.26 -18.16
C GLY A 145 -4.68 18.54 -18.64
N LEU A 146 -4.43 19.66 -17.97
CA LEU A 146 -4.91 21.00 -18.35
C LEU A 146 -4.32 21.48 -19.67
N ILE A 147 -3.02 21.27 -19.91
CA ILE A 147 -2.38 21.66 -21.18
C ILE A 147 -2.98 20.87 -22.34
N ARG A 148 -3.22 19.57 -22.20
CA ARG A 148 -3.87 18.77 -23.25
C ARG A 148 -5.32 19.17 -23.51
N SER A 149 -6.08 19.57 -22.50
CA SER A 149 -7.48 19.99 -22.71
C SER A 149 -7.59 21.39 -23.35
N VAL A 150 -6.62 22.27 -23.12
CA VAL A 150 -6.62 23.64 -23.65
C VAL A 150 -5.97 23.73 -25.04
N PHE A 151 -4.93 22.95 -25.32
CA PHE A 151 -4.14 23.04 -26.57
C PHE A 151 -4.26 21.81 -27.48
N GLY A 152 -5.03 20.79 -27.09
CA GLY A 152 -5.17 19.52 -27.82
C GLY A 152 -6.50 19.33 -28.57
N ALA A 153 -7.25 20.41 -28.84
CA ALA A 153 -8.43 20.42 -29.71
C ALA A 153 -8.08 20.94 -31.11
#